data_AF-A0A420WKN5-F1
#
_entry.id   AF-A0A420WKN5-F1
#
_cell.length_a   1.000
_cell.length_b   1.000
_cell.length_c   1.000
_cell.angle_alpha   90.00
_cell.angle_beta   90.00
_cell.angle_gamma   90.00
#
_symmetry.space_group_name_H-M   'P 1'
#
loop_
_entity.id
_entity.type
_entity.pdbx_description
1 polymer ?
#
loop_
_entity_poly.entity_id
_entity_poly.type
_entity_poly.pdbx_seq_one_letter_code
_entity_poly.pdbx_strand_id
1 'polypeptide(L)'
;MARVTVEDCIEKVPNRFDLVLLAAHRSRNIAAGSALTVDRDNDKTPVVALRELADETLDMDELRESLVVGLQRVIFDDDLPDEEEDAPVLAIGHGEAAPQAEMSEADLLRALQGDRDNDSSSRF
;
A
#
# COMPACT_ATOMS: atom_id res chain seq x y z
N MET A 1 -16.08 11.70 31.80
CA MET A 1 -15.29 10.51 31.40
C MET A 1 -16.21 9.31 31.43
N ALA A 2 -17.00 9.19 30.37
CA ALA A 2 -17.81 8.01 30.15
C ALA A 2 -16.88 6.80 29.96
N ARG A 3 -17.16 5.71 30.68
CA ARG A 3 -16.47 4.45 30.52
C ARG A 3 -17.05 3.77 29.27
N VAL A 4 -16.45 4.00 28.11
CA VAL A 4 -16.81 3.23 26.90
C VAL A 4 -16.17 1.86 26.99
N THR A 5 -16.97 0.82 26.79
CA THR A 5 -16.54 -0.57 26.74
C THR A 5 -16.30 -0.96 25.29
N VAL A 6 -15.23 -1.72 25.02
CA VAL A 6 -14.88 -2.11 23.64
C VAL A 6 -15.91 -3.12 23.12
N GLU A 7 -16.61 -3.78 24.04
CA GLU A 7 -17.71 -4.70 23.81
C GLU A 7 -18.81 -4.08 22.94
N ASP A 8 -19.23 -2.84 23.24
CA ASP A 8 -20.28 -2.14 22.50
C ASP A 8 -19.88 -1.86 21.05
N CYS A 9 -18.59 -1.60 20.83
CA CYS A 9 -18.03 -1.37 19.49
C CYS A 9 -17.91 -2.67 18.67
N ILE A 10 -17.63 -3.80 19.33
CA ILE A 10 -17.45 -5.10 18.65
C ILE A 10 -18.78 -5.64 18.12
N GLU A 11 -19.91 -5.31 18.76
CA GLU A 11 -21.23 -5.68 18.21
C GLU A 11 -21.50 -5.02 16.86
N LYS A 12 -20.92 -3.83 16.61
CA LYS A 12 -21.10 -3.05 15.38
C LYS A 12 -20.04 -3.37 14.33
N VAL A 13 -18.78 -3.47 14.78
CA VAL A 13 -17.63 -3.81 13.93
C VAL A 13 -16.98 -5.08 14.52
N PRO A 14 -17.37 -6.28 14.04
CA PRO A 14 -16.94 -7.55 14.65
C PRO A 14 -15.45 -7.79 14.48
N ASN A 15 -14.83 -7.23 13.44
CA ASN A 15 -13.40 -7.30 13.24
C ASN A 15 -12.69 -6.22 14.09
N ARG A 16 -11.94 -6.66 15.10
CA ARG A 16 -11.21 -5.78 16.02
C ARG A 16 -10.13 -4.94 15.33
N PHE A 17 -9.52 -5.45 14.26
CA PHE A 17 -8.53 -4.67 13.50
C PHE A 17 -9.21 -3.58 12.67
N ASP A 18 -10.35 -3.90 12.05
CA ASP A 18 -11.17 -2.93 11.32
C ASP A 18 -11.69 -1.83 12.26
N LEU A 19 -12.17 -2.22 13.45
CA LEU A 19 -12.57 -1.27 14.49
C LEU A 19 -11.46 -0.27 14.82
N VAL A 20 -10.23 -0.75 15.03
CA VAL A 20 -9.07 0.11 15.31
C VAL A 20 -8.76 1.04 14.13
N LEU A 21 -8.80 0.53 12.90
CA LEU A 21 -8.57 1.31 11.68
C LEU A 21 -9.61 2.43 11.51
N LEU A 22 -10.90 2.08 11.61
CA LEU A 22 -12.01 3.02 11.48
C LEU A 22 -12.00 4.08 12.60
N ALA A 23 -11.80 3.66 13.85
CA ALA A 23 -11.72 4.59 14.98
C ALA A 23 -10.51 5.53 14.86
N ALA A 24 -9.36 5.02 14.39
CA ALA A 24 -8.17 5.84 14.16
C ALA A 24 -8.40 6.85 13.02
N HIS A 25 -9.01 6.43 11.91
CA HIS A 25 -9.37 7.30 10.81
C HIS A 25 -10.33 8.40 11.25
N ARG A 26 -11.42 8.02 11.92
CA ARG A 26 -12.41 8.96 12.44
C ARG A 26 -11.79 9.94 13.45
N SER A 27 -10.95 9.47 14.35
CA SER A 27 -10.23 10.32 15.32
C SER A 27 -9.37 11.38 14.64
N ARG A 28 -8.71 11.06 13.51
CA ARG A 28 -7.97 12.04 12.71
C ARG A 28 -8.89 13.06 12.06
N ASN A 29 -10.04 12.64 11.52
CA ASN A 29 -11.03 13.54 10.93
C ASN A 29 -11.53 14.55 11.98
N ILE A 30 -11.81 14.08 13.20
CA ILE A 30 -12.18 14.95 14.33
C ILE A 30 -11.04 15.91 14.68
N ALA A 31 -9.80 15.42 14.74
CA ALA A 31 -8.62 16.26 15.00
C ALA A 31 -8.38 17.32 13.90
N ALA A 32 -8.78 17.03 12.66
CA ALA A 32 -8.77 17.96 11.54
C ALA A 32 -9.94 18.96 11.54
N GLY A 33 -10.88 18.86 12.49
CA GLY A 33 -12.00 19.78 12.64
C GLY A 33 -13.34 19.28 12.13
N SER A 34 -13.48 17.98 11.81
CA SER A 34 -14.79 17.40 11.50
C SER A 34 -15.78 17.63 12.64
N ALA A 35 -17.03 17.91 12.27
CA ALA A 35 -18.14 17.99 13.23
C ALA A 35 -18.30 16.66 13.97
N LEU A 36 -18.66 16.79 15.26
CA LEU A 36 -19.00 15.68 16.14
C LEU A 36 -20.48 15.37 16.04
N THR A 37 -20.83 14.10 16.07
CA THR A 37 -22.23 13.63 16.12
C THR A 37 -22.69 13.31 17.54
N VAL A 38 -21.76 13.24 18.49
CA VAL A 38 -22.01 13.02 19.92
C VAL A 38 -21.41 14.14 20.77
N ASP A 39 -21.97 14.34 21.97
CA ASP A 39 -21.46 15.36 22.89
C ASP A 39 -20.09 14.99 23.49
N ARG A 40 -19.23 16.01 23.57
CA ARG A 40 -17.85 15.88 24.00
C ARG A 40 -17.75 16.01 25.52
N ASP A 41 -17.89 14.88 26.22
CA ASP A 41 -17.77 14.76 27.68
C ASP A 41 -16.30 14.80 28.16
N ASN A 42 -15.56 15.86 27.81
CA ASN A 42 -14.11 16.01 28.05
C ASN A 42 -13.25 14.84 27.50
N ASP A 43 -13.82 14.04 26.61
CA ASP A 43 -13.16 12.89 26.02
C ASP A 43 -12.14 13.32 24.95
N LYS A 44 -11.07 12.52 24.82
CA LYS A 44 -10.09 12.69 23.74
C LYS A 44 -10.68 12.21 22.41
N THR A 45 -10.15 12.69 21.29
CA THR A 45 -10.68 12.35 19.95
C THR A 45 -10.80 10.84 19.68
N PRO A 46 -9.90 9.95 20.16
CA PRO A 46 -10.08 8.51 19.94
C PRO A 46 -11.28 7.93 20.71
N VAL A 47 -11.54 8.46 21.92
CA VAL A 47 -12.67 7.99 22.75
C VAL A 47 -13.99 8.50 22.19
N VAL A 48 -14.01 9.75 21.71
CA VAL A 48 -15.19 10.29 21.01
C VAL A 48 -15.49 9.49 19.75
N ALA A 49 -14.48 9.14 18.95
CA ALA A 49 -14.66 8.29 17.77
C ALA A 49 -15.28 6.93 18.13
N LEU A 50 -14.76 6.24 19.15
CA LEU A 50 -15.32 4.95 19.59
C LEU A 50 -16.79 5.08 20.05
N ARG A 51 -17.15 6.18 20.71
CA ARG A 51 -18.54 6.47 21.09
C ARG A 51 -19.43 6.71 19.86
N GLU A 52 -18.96 7.48 18.87
CA GLU A 52 -19.70 7.70 17.63
C GLU A 52 -19.94 6.39 16.86
N LEU A 53 -18.95 5.46 16.88
CA LEU A 53 -19.08 4.12 16.29
C LEU A 53 -20.06 3.22 17.07
N ALA A 54 -20.00 3.23 18.40
CA ALA A 54 -20.89 2.42 19.24
C ALA A 54 -22.36 2.88 19.13
N ASP A 55 -22.57 4.19 19.08
CA ASP A 55 -23.90 4.82 19.00
C ASP A 55 -24.48 4.84 17.57
N GLU A 56 -23.76 4.30 16.57
CA GLU A 56 -24.18 4.25 15.14
C GLU A 56 -24.61 5.62 14.58
N THR A 57 -23.99 6.70 15.06
CA THR A 57 -24.32 8.07 14.65
C THR A 57 -23.65 8.51 13.35
N LEU A 58 -22.76 7.67 12.81
CA LEU A 58 -22.01 7.87 11.58
C LEU A 58 -22.45 6.85 10.54
N ASP A 59 -22.38 7.23 9.27
CA ASP A 59 -22.47 6.28 8.18
C ASP A 59 -21.17 5.45 8.11
N MET A 60 -21.28 4.15 8.43
CA MET A 60 -20.14 3.24 8.47
C MET A 60 -19.58 2.96 7.08
N ASP A 61 -20.41 3.00 6.04
CA ASP A 61 -19.99 2.68 4.69
C ASP A 61 -19.24 3.87 4.08
N GLU A 62 -19.72 5.10 4.30
CA GLU A 62 -19.00 6.32 3.94
C GLU A 62 -17.66 6.43 4.68
N LEU A 63 -17.63 6.08 5.98
CA LEU A 63 -16.39 6.10 6.76
C LEU A 63 -15.36 5.09 6.24
N ARG A 64 -15.82 3.91 5.78
CA ARG A 64 -14.96 2.91 5.14
C ARG A 64 -14.46 3.39 3.79
N GLU A 65 -15.34 3.94 2.96
CA GLU A 65 -14.96 4.43 1.63
C GLU A 65 -13.93 5.55 1.73
N SER A 66 -14.15 6.52 2.63
CA SER A 66 -13.19 7.61 2.87
C SER A 66 -11.84 7.11 3.38
N LEU A 67 -11.81 6.08 4.21
CA LEU A 67 -10.56 5.41 4.64
C LEU A 67 -9.83 4.77 3.44
N VAL A 68 -10.56 4.07 2.58
CA VAL A 68 -9.99 3.41 1.40
C VAL A 68 -9.40 4.45 0.45
N VAL A 69 -10.16 5.49 0.11
CA VAL A 69 -9.71 6.58 -0.77
C VAL A 69 -8.47 7.27 -0.19
N GLY A 70 -8.43 7.51 1.12
CA GLY A 70 -7.28 8.14 1.77
C GLY A 70 -6.01 7.29 1.79
N LEU A 71 -6.12 5.96 1.65
CA LEU A 71 -4.99 5.03 1.63
C LEU A 71 -4.60 4.58 0.23
N GLN A 72 -5.47 4.73 -0.76
CA GLN A 72 -5.16 4.44 -2.16
C GLN A 72 -4.13 5.45 -2.69
N ARG A 73 -2.97 4.94 -3.15
CA ARG A 73 -2.04 5.74 -3.95
C ARG A 73 -2.59 5.84 -5.37
N VAL A 74 -3.00 7.03 -5.77
CA VAL A 74 -3.28 7.34 -7.17
C VAL A 74 -1.94 7.56 -7.86
N ILE A 75 -1.55 6.63 -8.74
CA ILE A 75 -0.45 6.83 -9.68
C ILE A 75 -1.12 7.37 -10.94
N PHE A 76 -0.77 8.59 -11.35
CA PHE A 76 -1.23 9.13 -12.63
C PHE A 76 -0.42 8.48 -13.75
N ASP A 77 -1.03 8.28 -14.93
CA ASP A 77 -0.37 7.65 -16.09
C ASP A 77 0.93 8.37 -16.49
N ASP A 78 1.04 9.67 -16.20
CA ASP A 78 2.23 10.50 -16.44
C ASP A 78 3.42 10.20 -15.49
N ASP A 79 3.17 9.56 -14.35
CA ASP A 79 4.18 9.13 -13.36
C ASP A 79 4.45 7.60 -13.44
N LEU A 80 3.91 6.92 -14.45
CA LEU A 80 4.26 5.53 -14.72
C LEU A 80 5.73 5.53 -15.18
N PRO A 81 6.67 4.90 -14.44
CA PRO A 81 8.05 4.81 -14.90
C PRO A 81 8.05 4.13 -16.27
N ASP A 82 8.77 4.71 -17.23
CA ASP A 82 8.93 4.12 -18.56
C ASP A 82 9.34 2.65 -18.40
N GLU A 83 8.69 1.74 -19.13
CA GLU A 83 8.87 0.28 -19.01
C GLU A 83 10.33 -0.17 -19.21
N GLU A 84 11.19 0.72 -19.71
CA GLU A 84 12.61 0.50 -19.96
C GLU A 84 13.50 0.74 -18.73
N GLU A 85 13.08 1.49 -17.70
CA GLU A 85 13.99 1.90 -16.60
C GLU A 85 13.80 1.14 -15.27
N ASP A 86 12.62 0.61 -14.95
CA ASP A 86 12.45 -0.14 -13.68
C ASP A 86 11.37 -1.24 -13.79
N ALA A 87 11.77 -2.42 -14.25
CA ALA A 87 10.94 -3.62 -14.09
C ALA A 87 10.69 -3.86 -12.58
N PRO A 88 9.43 -3.93 -12.11
CA PRO A 88 9.16 -4.21 -10.71
C PRO A 88 9.69 -5.60 -10.35
N VAL A 89 10.64 -5.66 -9.41
CA VAL A 89 11.25 -6.89 -8.86
C VAL A 89 10.22 -7.84 -8.19
N LEU A 90 8.94 -7.47 -8.14
CA LEU A 90 7.86 -8.29 -7.58
C LEU A 90 7.19 -9.20 -8.62
N ALA A 91 8.00 -9.99 -9.32
CA ALA A 91 7.53 -11.22 -9.98
C ALA A 91 7.75 -12.42 -9.03
N ILE A 92 7.06 -12.46 -7.90
CA ILE A 92 6.96 -13.68 -7.10
C ILE A 92 5.79 -14.50 -7.65
N GLY A 93 6.11 -15.42 -8.54
CA GLY A 93 5.31 -16.61 -8.81
C GLY A 93 4.31 -16.51 -9.95
N HIS A 94 4.80 -16.64 -11.20
CA HIS A 94 4.38 -17.67 -12.14
C HIS A 94 5.51 -17.80 -13.18
N GLY A 95 5.98 -19.03 -13.37
CA GLY A 95 7.16 -19.28 -14.20
C GLY A 95 6.90 -18.97 -15.66
N GLU A 96 7.71 -18.08 -16.22
CA GLU A 96 8.06 -18.04 -17.63
C GLU A 96 9.43 -17.35 -17.79
N ALA A 97 10.22 -17.88 -18.71
CA ALA A 97 11.65 -17.66 -18.81
C ALA A 97 12.04 -16.20 -19.11
N ALA A 98 13.18 -15.78 -18.56
CA ALA A 98 13.80 -14.48 -18.85
C ALA A 98 13.91 -14.23 -20.37
N PRO A 99 13.74 -12.99 -20.85
CA PRO A 99 14.02 -12.66 -22.23
C PRO A 99 15.53 -12.78 -22.44
N GLN A 100 15.94 -13.75 -23.26
CA GLN A 100 17.30 -13.81 -23.76
C GLN A 100 17.50 -12.57 -24.63
N ALA A 101 18.37 -11.66 -24.18
CA ALA A 101 18.80 -10.53 -25.00
C ALA A 101 19.36 -11.09 -26.32
N GLU A 102 18.69 -10.81 -27.43
CA GLU A 102 19.17 -11.17 -28.76
C GLU A 102 20.42 -10.34 -29.07
N MET A 103 21.58 -10.87 -28.70
CA MET A 103 22.85 -10.32 -29.13
C MET A 103 22.94 -10.45 -30.64
N SER A 104 23.25 -9.35 -31.33
CA SER A 104 23.43 -9.38 -32.77
C SER A 104 24.52 -10.40 -33.15
N GLU A 105 24.32 -11.14 -34.26
CA GLU A 105 25.26 -12.16 -34.74
C GLU A 105 26.71 -11.62 -34.86
N ALA A 106 26.83 -10.31 -35.15
CA ALA A 106 28.10 -9.61 -35.23
C ALA A 106 28.83 -9.50 -33.88
N ASP A 107 28.10 -9.32 -32.77
CA ASP A 107 28.68 -9.23 -31.43
C ASP A 107 29.12 -10.60 -30.92
N LEU A 108 28.38 -11.65 -31.29
CA LEU A 108 28.73 -13.04 -30.98
C LEU A 108 29.98 -13.49 -31.74
N LEU A 109 30.10 -13.13 -33.02
CA LEU A 109 31.29 -13.41 -33.84
C LEU A 109 32.53 -12.68 -33.32
N ARG A 110 32.37 -11.44 -32.83
CA ARG A 110 33.47 -10.65 -32.25
C ARG A 110 33.98 -11.25 -30.94
N ALA A 111 33.08 -11.69 -30.07
CA ALA A 111 33.45 -12.34 -28.81
C ALA A 111 34.23 -13.64 -29.05
N LEU A 112 33.77 -14.48 -29.99
CA LEU A 112 34.43 -15.73 -30.34
C LEU A 112 35.81 -15.55 -31.01
N GLN A 113 36.02 -14.45 -31.74
CA GLN A 113 37.32 -14.12 -32.34
C GLN A 113 38.29 -13.57 -31.28
N GLY A 114 37.81 -12.74 -30.35
CA GLY A 114 38.63 -12.21 -29.26
C GLY A 114 39.22 -13.30 -28.35
N ASP A 115 38.43 -14.33 -28.04
CA ASP A 115 38.91 -15.48 -27.25
C ASP A 115 39.91 -16.35 -28.03
N ARG A 116 39.76 -16.45 -29.35
CA ARG A 116 40.68 -17.20 -30.23
C ARG A 116 42.04 -16.52 -30.36
N ASP A 117 42.04 -15.20 -30.47
CA ASP A 117 43.26 -14.41 -30.63
C ASP A 117 44.07 -14.34 -29.32
N ASN A 118 43.39 -14.38 -28.17
CA ASN A 118 44.01 -14.36 -26.84
C ASN A 118 44.76 -15.66 -26.48
N ASP A 119 44.36 -16.81 -27.05
CA ASP A 119 44.99 -18.12 -26.76
C ASP A 119 46.27 -18.37 -27.60
N SER A 120 46.57 -17.52 -28.58
CA SER A 120 47.74 -17.69 -29.48
C SER A 120 49.06 -17.10 -28.95
N SER A 121 49.05 -16.38 -27.82
CA SER A 121 50.25 -15.68 -27.30
C SER A 121 50.90 -16.32 -26.05
N SER A 122 50.37 -17.43 -25.50
CA SER A 122 50.91 -18.07 -24.29
C SER A 122 51.74 -19.35 -24.57
N ARG A 123 52.20 -19.59 -25.79
CA ARG A 123 53.14 -20.69 -26.09
C ARG A 123 54.47 -20.17 -26.61
N PHE A 124 55.29 -19.63 -25.70
CA PHE A 124 56.75 -19.74 -25.71
C PHE A 124 57.31 -19.48 -24.32
#